data_AF-A0A930GVQ2-F1
#
_entry.id   AF-A0A930GVQ2-F1
#
_cell.length_a   1.000
_cell.length_b   1.000
_cell.length_c   1.000
_cell.angle_alpha   90.00
_cell.angle_beta   90.00
_cell.angle_gamma   90.00
#
_symmetry.space_group_name_H-M   'P 1'
#
loop_
_entity.id
_entity.type
_entity.pdbx_description
1 polymer ?
#
loop_
_entity_poly.entity_id
_entity_poly.type
_entity_poly.pdbx_seq_one_letter_code
_entity_poly.pdbx_strand_id
1 'polypeptide(L)'
;DGSVHLSSHAFGKGRGIYMAGLPYSPKNTRLLLRALLYSCGKENEYALYQATNPSCEVHAYPEKGLLAVLNNSQVPQDTGYYDGKGRLQEIHLEAGEMQWHKEA
;
A
#
# COMPACT_ATOMS: atom_id res chain seq x y z
N ASP A 1 -3.23 18.19 23.58
CA ASP A 1 -3.25 19.63 23.23
C ASP A 1 -4.56 20.03 22.53
N GLY A 2 -5.38 19.08 22.06
CA GLY A 2 -6.65 19.37 21.36
C GLY A 2 -6.44 19.73 19.89
N SER A 3 -5.23 19.57 19.36
CA SER A 3 -4.93 19.87 17.97
C SER A 3 -5.38 18.73 17.04
N VAL A 4 -5.66 19.09 15.78
CA VAL A 4 -6.04 18.13 14.74
C VAL A 4 -4.77 17.70 14.01
N HIS A 5 -4.49 16.39 13.99
CA HIS A 5 -3.33 15.84 13.30
C HIS A 5 -3.65 15.18 11.95
N LEU A 6 -4.90 14.74 11.77
CA LEU A 6 -5.42 14.17 10.53
C LEU A 6 -6.91 14.53 10.43
N SER A 7 -7.33 15.09 9.30
CA SER A 7 -8.74 15.34 9.01
C SER A 7 -9.05 15.15 7.53
N SER A 8 -10.32 14.95 7.22
CA SER A 8 -10.80 14.90 5.85
C SER A 8 -12.10 15.68 5.69
N HIS A 9 -12.35 16.16 4.48
CA HIS A 9 -13.54 16.92 4.15
C HIS A 9 -13.99 16.63 2.72
N ALA A 10 -15.26 16.27 2.52
CA ALA A 10 -15.82 16.11 1.18
C ALA A 10 -16.02 17.49 0.52
N PHE A 11 -15.58 17.65 -0.73
CA PHE A 11 -15.76 18.88 -1.48
C PHE A 11 -15.97 18.60 -2.97
N GLY A 12 -17.11 19.04 -3.50
CA GLY A 12 -17.54 18.68 -4.85
C GLY A 12 -17.63 17.17 -5.02
N LYS A 13 -16.92 16.62 -6.01
CA LYS A 13 -16.87 15.18 -6.29
C LYS A 13 -15.70 14.45 -5.60
N GLY A 14 -14.85 15.17 -4.88
CA GLY A 14 -13.65 14.62 -4.24
C GLY A 14 -13.62 14.88 -2.73
N ARG A 15 -12.46 14.62 -2.11
CA ARG A 15 -12.25 14.87 -0.68
C ARG A 15 -10.87 15.49 -0.44
N GLY A 16 -10.83 16.56 0.36
CA GLY A 16 -9.59 17.12 0.89
C GLY A 16 -9.13 16.35 2.12
N ILE A 17 -7.82 16.22 2.30
CA ILE A 17 -7.20 15.58 3.47
C ILE A 17 -6.11 16.51 4.00
N TYR A 18 -6.10 16.70 5.31
CA TYR A 18 -5.06 17.45 6.02
C TYR A 18 -4.28 16.51 6.94
N MET A 19 -2.95 16.62 6.92
CA MET A 19 -2.04 15.90 7.81
C MET A 19 -1.05 16.91 8.41
N ALA A 20 -1.03 17.02 9.74
CA ALA A 20 -0.16 18.00 10.42
C ALA A 20 1.33 17.63 10.33
N GLY A 21 1.64 16.35 10.14
CA GLY A 21 3.00 15.85 9.95
C GLY A 21 2.97 14.38 9.55
N LEU A 22 3.91 13.98 8.70
CA LEU A 22 4.01 12.61 8.20
C LEU A 22 5.48 12.17 8.08
N PRO A 23 6.19 11.94 9.20
CA PRO A 23 7.54 11.40 9.17
C PRO A 23 7.59 10.06 8.42
N TYR A 24 8.68 9.77 7.74
CA TYR A 24 8.80 8.51 7.00
C TYR A 24 8.73 7.30 7.95
N SER A 25 7.82 6.38 7.63
CA SER A 25 7.79 5.02 8.16
C SER A 25 6.91 4.16 7.24
N PRO A 26 7.07 2.82 7.22
CA PRO A 26 6.22 1.97 6.39
C PRO A 26 4.71 2.14 6.70
N LYS A 27 4.38 2.38 7.98
CA LYS A 27 2.99 2.69 8.40
C LYS A 27 2.49 4.03 7.85
N ASN A 28 3.34 5.05 7.82
CA ASN A 28 2.96 6.37 7.32
C ASN A 28 2.89 6.42 5.79
N THR A 29 3.77 5.70 5.08
CA THR A 29 3.65 5.49 3.63
C THR A 29 2.31 4.83 3.30
N ARG A 30 1.94 3.80 4.06
CA ARG A 30 0.64 3.13 3.95
C ARG A 30 -0.55 4.07 4.22
N LEU A 31 -0.45 4.91 5.25
CA LEU A 31 -1.48 5.92 5.57
C LEU A 31 -1.64 6.92 4.41
N LEU A 32 -0.53 7.40 3.85
CA LEU A 32 -0.54 8.32 2.72
C LEU A 32 -1.20 7.69 1.48
N LEU A 33 -0.85 6.45 1.13
CA LEU A 33 -1.48 5.75 0.01
C LEU A 33 -3.00 5.61 0.20
N ARG A 34 -3.44 5.21 1.40
CA ARG A 34 -4.88 5.11 1.70
C ARG A 34 -5.58 6.47 1.62
N ALA A 35 -4.90 7.54 2.06
CA ALA A 35 -5.40 8.90 1.93
C ALA A 35 -5.55 9.32 0.45
N LEU A 36 -4.57 9.01 -0.41
CA LEU A 36 -4.65 9.31 -1.84
C LEU A 36 -5.80 8.57 -2.54
N LEU A 37 -6.02 7.29 -2.22
CA LEU A 37 -7.17 6.54 -2.74
C LEU A 37 -8.49 7.10 -2.21
N TYR A 38 -8.54 7.44 -0.91
CA TYR A 38 -9.71 8.02 -0.27
C TYR A 38 -10.08 9.40 -0.83
N SER A 39 -9.10 10.26 -1.14
CA SER A 39 -9.36 11.59 -1.70
C SER A 39 -10.01 11.53 -3.08
N CYS A 40 -9.74 10.44 -3.82
CA CYS A 40 -10.24 10.19 -5.17
C CYS A 40 -11.48 9.28 -5.24
N GLY A 41 -11.98 8.78 -4.10
CA GLY A 41 -13.11 7.83 -4.09
C GLY A 41 -12.76 6.44 -4.66
N LYS A 42 -11.50 6.03 -4.54
CA LYS A 42 -10.93 4.79 -5.08
C LYS A 42 -10.60 3.77 -3.98
N GLU A 43 -11.34 3.76 -2.88
CA GLU A 43 -11.09 2.85 -1.75
C GLU A 43 -11.12 1.37 -2.18
N ASN A 44 -11.95 1.04 -3.17
CA ASN A 44 -12.06 -0.31 -3.73
C ASN A 44 -10.82 -0.74 -4.53
N GLU A 45 -9.98 0.19 -4.98
CA GLU A 45 -8.73 -0.10 -5.70
C GLU A 45 -7.57 -0.40 -4.74
N TYR A 46 -7.74 -0.23 -3.42
CA TYR A 46 -6.70 -0.52 -2.44
C TYR A 46 -6.26 -1.99 -2.46
N ALA A 47 -7.15 -2.91 -2.83
CA ALA A 47 -6.84 -4.32 -2.95
C ALA A 47 -6.21 -4.69 -4.31
N LEU A 48 -5.65 -3.74 -5.06
CA LEU A 48 -4.94 -4.01 -6.32
C LEU A 48 -3.46 -3.73 -6.13
N TYR A 49 -2.61 -4.72 -6.42
CA TYR A 49 -1.14 -4.58 -6.31
C TYR A 49 -0.68 -4.04 -4.96
N GLN A 50 -1.19 -4.60 -3.87
CA GLN A 50 -0.83 -4.19 -2.51
C GLN A 50 -0.46 -5.36 -1.62
N ALA A 51 0.49 -5.12 -0.72
CA ALA A 51 0.80 -6.03 0.38
C ALA A 51 -0.11 -5.75 1.60
N THR A 52 -0.43 -6.79 2.36
CA THR A 52 -1.18 -6.67 3.62
C THR A 52 -0.28 -6.21 4.77
N ASN A 53 1.02 -6.51 4.72
CA ASN A 53 2.02 -6.05 5.67
C ASN A 53 2.61 -4.69 5.23
N PRO A 54 2.56 -3.64 6.06
CA PRO A 54 3.15 -2.34 5.72
C PRO A 54 4.66 -2.37 5.48
N SER A 55 5.38 -3.35 6.03
CA SER A 55 6.82 -3.53 5.80
C SER A 55 7.13 -4.11 4.42
N CYS A 56 6.11 -4.57 3.69
CA CYS A 56 6.23 -5.13 2.36
C CYS A 56 5.51 -4.27 1.32
N GLU A 57 5.96 -4.34 0.07
CA GLU A 57 5.35 -3.63 -1.06
C GLU A 57 5.27 -4.54 -2.29
N VAL A 58 4.42 -4.15 -3.24
CA VAL A 58 4.23 -4.85 -4.52
C VAL A 58 4.52 -3.86 -5.64
N HIS A 59 5.44 -4.23 -6.52
CA HIS A 59 5.74 -3.48 -7.74
C HIS A 59 5.19 -4.26 -8.94
N ALA A 60 4.21 -3.68 -9.63
CA ALA A 60 3.55 -4.33 -10.75
C ALA A 60 4.08 -3.83 -12.10
N TYR A 61 4.22 -4.76 -13.05
CA TYR A 61 4.61 -4.51 -14.44
C TYR A 61 3.60 -5.19 -15.38
N PRO A 62 2.38 -4.64 -15.52
CA PRO A 62 1.28 -5.31 -16.23
C PRO A 62 1.59 -5.64 -17.69
N GLU A 63 2.33 -4.76 -18.37
CA GLU A 63 2.74 -4.98 -19.77
C GLU A 63 3.65 -6.20 -19.96
N LYS A 64 4.27 -6.69 -18.88
CA LYS A 64 5.11 -7.89 -18.87
C LYS A 64 4.43 -9.07 -18.18
N GLY A 65 3.25 -8.87 -17.59
CA GLY A 65 2.57 -9.88 -16.76
C GLY A 65 3.42 -10.32 -15.56
N LEU A 66 4.15 -9.37 -14.95
CA LEU A 66 5.04 -9.63 -13.83
C LEU A 66 4.72 -8.70 -12.66
N LEU A 67 4.97 -9.18 -11.45
CA LEU A 67 5.03 -8.36 -10.24
C LEU A 67 6.19 -8.81 -9.37
N ALA A 68 6.72 -7.89 -8.56
CA ALA A 68 7.68 -8.18 -7.53
C ALA A 68 7.07 -7.87 -6.15
N VAL A 69 7.23 -8.78 -5.20
CA VAL A 69 6.88 -8.56 -3.79
C VAL A 69 8.18 -8.42 -3.02
N LEU A 70 8.30 -7.38 -2.22
CA LEU A 70 9.55 -6.99 -1.58
C LEU A 70 9.37 -6.63 -0.11
N ASN A 71 10.33 -7.06 0.71
CA ASN A 71 10.41 -6.78 2.13
C ASN A 71 11.38 -5.60 2.36
N ASN A 72 10.83 -4.45 2.75
CA ASN A 72 11.62 -3.25 3.03
C ASN A 72 12.24 -3.23 4.45
N SER A 73 12.12 -4.32 5.21
CA SER A 73 12.67 -4.45 6.55
C SER A 73 13.90 -5.34 6.60
N GLN A 74 14.68 -5.20 7.67
CA GLN A 74 15.88 -6.00 7.92
C GLN A 74 15.60 -7.29 8.70
N VAL A 75 14.34 -7.74 8.75
CA VAL A 75 13.93 -8.98 9.41
C VAL A 75 12.96 -9.75 8.52
N PRO A 76 12.82 -11.08 8.66
CA PRO A 76 11.84 -11.84 7.90
C PRO A 76 10.41 -11.32 8.12
N GLN A 77 9.59 -11.41 7.07
CA GLN A 77 8.19 -10.96 7.08
C GLN A 77 7.31 -11.99 6.40
N ASP A 78 6.16 -12.27 7.01
CA ASP A 78 5.02 -12.87 6.33
C ASP A 78 4.09 -11.76 5.83
N THR A 79 3.62 -11.88 4.59
CA THR A 79 2.64 -10.96 4.03
C THR A 79 1.72 -11.69 3.07
N GLY A 80 0.50 -11.15 2.94
CA GLY A 80 -0.30 -11.37 1.75
C GLY A 80 0.02 -10.30 0.71
N TYR A 81 -0.14 -10.61 -0.57
CA TYR A 81 -0.14 -9.64 -1.65
C TYR A 81 -1.31 -9.85 -2.60
N TYR A 82 -1.85 -8.75 -3.12
CA TYR A 82 -2.91 -8.74 -4.11
C TYR A 82 -2.33 -8.56 -5.51
N ASP A 83 -2.85 -9.31 -6.48
CA ASP A 83 -2.57 -9.09 -7.90
C ASP A 83 -3.45 -7.98 -8.51
N GLY A 84 -3.36 -7.78 -9.83
CA GLY A 84 -4.16 -6.80 -10.57
C GLY A 84 -5.66 -7.10 -10.66
N LYS A 85 -6.09 -8.26 -10.16
CA LYS A 85 -7.50 -8.68 -10.10
C LYS A 85 -8.00 -8.75 -8.65
N GLY A 86 -7.17 -8.35 -7.68
CA GLY A 86 -7.49 -8.39 -6.26
C GLY A 86 -7.53 -9.78 -5.65
N ARG A 87 -6.88 -10.78 -6.27
CA ARG A 87 -6.70 -12.09 -5.65
C ARG A 87 -5.54 -12.03 -4.66
N LEU A 88 -5.78 -12.52 -3.45
CA LEU A 88 -4.80 -12.57 -2.38
C LEU A 88 -3.97 -13.85 -2.44
N GLN A 89 -2.65 -13.71 -2.31
CA GLN A 89 -1.68 -14.80 -2.17
C GLN A 89 -0.79 -14.53 -0.95
N GLU A 90 -0.39 -15.58 -0.23
CA GLU A 90 0.52 -15.46 0.91
C GLU A 90 1.97 -15.79 0.50
N ILE A 91 2.92 -15.12 1.14
CA ILE A 91 4.35 -15.28 0.88
C ILE A 91 5.16 -14.98 2.14
N HIS A 92 6.23 -15.74 2.30
CA HIS A 92 7.29 -15.47 3.27
C HIS A 92 8.48 -14.82 2.55
N LEU A 93 9.02 -13.76 3.13
CA LEU A 93 10.18 -13.05 2.62
C LEU A 93 11.24 -12.90 3.70
N GLU A 94 12.47 -13.29 3.40
CA GLU A 94 13.64 -13.03 4.24
C GLU A 94 13.92 -11.53 4.33
N ALA A 95 14.82 -11.14 5.24
CA ALA A 95 15.25 -9.76 5.42
C ALA A 95 15.75 -9.13 4.09
N GLY A 96 15.11 -8.04 3.64
CA GLY A 96 15.46 -7.36 2.39
C GLY A 96 15.14 -8.15 1.11
N GLU A 97 14.45 -9.28 1.19
CA GLU A 97 14.20 -10.13 0.03
C GLU A 97 13.19 -9.51 -0.95
N MET A 98 13.40 -9.76 -2.24
CA MET A 98 12.46 -9.48 -3.32
C MET A 98 12.22 -10.73 -4.15
N GLN A 99 10.97 -11.15 -4.28
CA GLN A 99 10.57 -12.30 -5.11
C GLN A 99 9.70 -11.85 -6.29
N TRP A 100 9.96 -12.43 -7.46
CA TRP A 100 9.23 -12.17 -8.70
C TRP A 100 8.17 -13.23 -8.95
N HIS A 101 6.98 -12.79 -9.34
CA HIS A 101 5.86 -13.65 -9.67
C HIS A 101 5.25 -13.27 -11.03
N LYS A 102 4.70 -14.26 -11.71
CA LYS A 102 3.85 -14.03 -12.88
C LYS A 102 2.48 -13.57 -12.40
N GLU A 103 1.94 -12.57 -13.08
CA GLU A 103 0.56 -12.16 -12.87
C GLU A 103 -0.38 -13.24 -13.40
N ALA A 104 -1.37 -13.64 -12.59
CA ALA A 104 -2.26 -14.75 -12.88
C ALA A 104 -3.54 -14.35 -13.63
#